data_AF-A0A443SHR1-F1
#
_entry.id   AF-A0A443SHR1-F1
#
_cell.length_a   1.000
_cell.length_b   1.000
_cell.length_c   1.000
_cell.angle_alpha   90.00
_cell.angle_beta   90.00
_cell.angle_gamma   90.00
#
_symmetry.space_group_name_H-M   'P 1'
#
loop_
_entity.id
_entity.type
_entity.pdbx_description
1 polymer ?
#
loop_
_entity_poly.entity_id
_entity_poly.type
_entity_poly.pdbx_seq_one_letter_code
_entity_poly.pdbx_strand_id
1 'polypeptide(L)'
;MSDNTTQCDRKNFDSLLWALVTVFQYKSKLSIYCLLCLGMHLFGGKFCTKADGNKVPCTCDELLSPETVTCVCDRKNFNNFLWALVTVFQILTQEDWNVVLFNGMERTTHWAALYFVVLMTFGNYVLFNLLVAILVEGFSTQE
;
A
#
# COMPACT_ATOMS: atom_id res chain seq x y z
N MET A 1 -25.96 -28.88 -36.87
CA MET A 1 -26.48 -29.13 -35.51
C MET A 1 -25.31 -29.06 -34.53
N SER A 2 -24.68 -27.90 -34.39
CA SER A 2 -23.53 -27.69 -33.50
C SER A 2 -24.02 -27.19 -32.16
N ASP A 3 -24.46 -28.15 -31.34
CA ASP A 3 -24.10 -28.31 -29.93
C ASP A 3 -24.19 -27.07 -28.99
N ASN A 4 -25.43 -26.61 -28.74
CA ASN A 4 -25.76 -25.60 -27.71
C ASN A 4 -25.26 -25.99 -26.30
N THR A 5 -25.05 -27.28 -26.04
CA THR A 5 -24.54 -27.85 -24.79
C THR A 5 -23.10 -27.39 -24.50
N THR A 6 -22.19 -27.46 -25.47
CA THR A 6 -20.81 -26.94 -25.36
C THR A 6 -20.74 -25.44 -25.13
N GLN A 7 -21.70 -24.67 -25.64
CA GLN A 7 -21.76 -23.21 -25.44
C GLN A 7 -22.28 -22.83 -24.04
N CYS A 8 -23.09 -23.68 -23.42
CA CYS A 8 -23.60 -23.49 -22.05
C CYS A 8 -22.50 -23.78 -21.00
N ASP A 9 -21.73 -24.86 -21.18
CA ASP A 9 -20.61 -25.19 -20.29
C ASP A 9 -19.50 -24.13 -20.32
N ARG A 10 -19.20 -23.58 -21.49
CA ARG A 10 -18.19 -22.51 -21.66
C ARG A 10 -18.61 -21.22 -20.94
N LYS A 11 -19.89 -20.80 -21.04
CA LYS A 11 -20.42 -19.62 -20.34
C LYS A 11 -20.50 -19.79 -18.81
N ASN A 12 -20.77 -21.00 -18.34
CA ASN A 12 -20.78 -21.31 -16.92
C ASN A 12 -19.34 -21.28 -16.34
N PHE A 13 -18.39 -21.84 -17.09
CA PHE A 13 -16.96 -21.79 -16.72
C PHE A 13 -16.39 -20.37 -16.78
N ASP A 14 -16.72 -19.58 -17.79
CA ASP A 14 -16.29 -18.17 -17.89
C ASP A 14 -16.87 -17.35 -16.72
N SER A 15 -18.16 -17.52 -16.41
CA SER A 15 -18.80 -16.81 -15.29
C SER A 15 -18.18 -17.20 -13.93
N LEU A 16 -17.83 -18.46 -13.74
CA LEU A 16 -17.09 -18.94 -12.56
C LEU A 16 -15.66 -18.39 -12.52
N LEU A 17 -14.99 -18.33 -13.67
CA LEU A 17 -13.65 -17.75 -13.78
C LEU A 17 -13.67 -16.27 -13.42
N TRP A 18 -14.63 -15.49 -13.94
CA TRP A 18 -14.81 -14.08 -13.59
C TRP A 18 -15.19 -13.89 -12.12
N ALA A 19 -16.02 -14.75 -11.55
CA ALA A 19 -16.36 -14.72 -10.12
C ALA A 19 -15.13 -15.01 -9.24
N LEU A 20 -14.33 -16.02 -9.58
CA LEU A 20 -13.11 -16.35 -8.85
C LEU A 20 -12.06 -15.25 -8.98
N VAL A 21 -11.87 -14.71 -10.19
CA VAL A 21 -10.98 -13.57 -10.45
C VAL A 21 -11.44 -12.37 -9.63
N THR A 22 -12.71 -11.99 -9.65
CA THR A 22 -13.21 -10.82 -8.90
C THR A 22 -13.12 -10.98 -7.39
N VAL A 23 -13.44 -12.17 -6.84
CA VAL A 23 -13.28 -12.46 -5.40
C VAL A 23 -11.82 -12.37 -4.98
N PHE A 24 -10.92 -12.98 -5.74
CA PHE A 24 -9.49 -12.97 -5.47
C PHE A 24 -8.89 -11.55 -5.58
N GLN A 25 -9.32 -10.78 -6.57
CA GLN A 25 -8.91 -9.38 -6.77
C GLN A 25 -9.40 -8.48 -5.64
N TYR A 26 -10.63 -8.68 -5.15
CA TYR A 26 -11.16 -7.92 -4.02
C TYR A 26 -10.40 -8.22 -2.73
N LYS A 27 -10.12 -9.49 -2.44
CA LYS A 27 -9.34 -9.88 -1.25
C LYS A 27 -7.93 -9.27 -1.25
N SER A 28 -7.28 -9.22 -2.42
CA SER A 28 -5.96 -8.64 -2.57
C SER A 28 -5.98 -7.11 -2.37
N LYS A 29 -7.00 -6.42 -2.89
CA LYS A 29 -7.25 -4.98 -2.63
C LYS A 29 -7.63 -4.70 -1.17
N LEU A 30 -8.35 -5.59 -0.51
CA LEU A 30 -8.65 -5.45 0.92
C LEU A 30 -7.38 -5.55 1.76
N SER A 31 -6.45 -6.45 1.37
CA SER A 31 -5.16 -6.59 2.04
C SER A 31 -4.32 -5.30 2.00
N ILE A 32 -4.29 -4.56 0.88
CA ILE A 32 -3.53 -3.29 0.81
C ILE A 32 -4.13 -2.23 1.74
N TYR A 33 -5.46 -2.19 1.85
CA TYR A 33 -6.14 -1.28 2.78
C TYR A 33 -5.84 -1.62 4.24
N CYS A 34 -5.87 -2.91 4.61
CA CYS A 34 -5.49 -3.34 5.96
C CYS A 34 -4.03 -2.98 6.29
N LEU A 35 -3.11 -3.17 5.33
CA LEU A 35 -1.70 -2.81 5.50
C LEU A 35 -1.52 -1.29 5.63
N LEU A 36 -2.27 -0.47 4.88
CA LEU A 36 -2.29 0.98 5.03
C LEU A 36 -2.70 1.43 6.44
N CYS A 37 -3.80 0.91 6.96
CA CYS A 37 -4.26 1.21 8.32
C CYS A 37 -3.26 0.74 9.38
N LEU A 38 -2.69 -0.46 9.18
CA LEU A 38 -1.66 -1.00 10.06
C LEU A 38 -0.40 -0.12 10.06
N GLY A 39 0.01 0.40 8.89
CA GLY A 39 1.12 1.33 8.76
C GLY A 39 0.90 2.63 9.53
N MET A 40 -0.31 3.20 9.46
CA MET A 40 -0.67 4.37 10.27
C MET A 40 -0.59 4.07 11.78
N HIS A 41 -1.01 2.88 12.21
CA HIS A 41 -0.94 2.49 13.62
C HIS A 41 0.51 2.25 14.12
N LEU A 42 1.36 1.64 13.29
CA LEU A 42 2.75 1.33 13.63
C LEU A 42 3.68 2.54 13.57
N PHE A 43 3.46 3.42 12.59
CA PHE A 43 4.41 4.46 12.19
C PHE A 43 3.88 5.89 12.35
N GLY A 44 2.62 6.07 12.76
CA GLY A 44 2.02 7.38 12.98
C GLY A 44 2.84 8.25 13.94
N GLY A 45 3.18 9.46 13.51
CA GLY A 45 3.96 10.44 14.29
C GLY A 45 5.46 10.16 14.41
N LYS A 46 5.93 8.95 14.08
CA LYS A 46 7.33 8.54 14.29
C LYS A 46 8.31 9.06 13.24
N PHE A 47 7.78 9.54 12.11
CA PHE A 47 8.54 10.10 10.98
C PHE A 47 8.74 11.62 11.12
N CYS A 48 8.52 12.17 12.32
CA CYS A 48 8.75 13.58 12.63
C CYS A 48 9.89 13.73 13.64
N THR A 49 10.78 14.68 13.40
CA THR A 49 11.90 15.02 14.29
C THR A 49 11.91 16.50 14.63
N LYS A 50 12.60 16.84 15.71
CA LYS A 50 12.90 18.23 16.06
C LYS A 50 13.73 18.90 14.95
N ALA A 51 13.52 20.19 14.71
CA ALA A 51 14.30 20.99 13.77
C ALA A 51 15.70 21.38 14.29
N ASP A 52 16.03 21.03 15.55
CA ASP A 52 17.26 21.36 16.27
C ASP A 52 18.52 20.62 15.75
N GLY A 53 18.49 20.08 14.52
CA GLY A 53 19.58 19.31 13.91
C GLY A 53 19.80 17.91 14.50
N ASN A 54 19.33 17.65 15.73
CA ASN A 54 19.33 16.34 16.35
C ASN A 54 18.12 15.52 15.86
N LYS A 55 18.35 14.28 15.39
CA LYS A 55 17.31 13.34 14.90
C LYS A 55 16.46 12.74 16.04
N VAL A 56 16.03 13.56 16.98
CA VAL A 56 15.20 13.15 18.11
C VAL A 56 13.73 13.22 17.69
N PRO A 57 12.92 12.17 17.93
CA PRO A 57 11.49 12.21 17.63
C PRO A 57 10.78 13.25 18.50
N CYS A 58 9.80 13.94 17.92
CA CYS A 58 8.98 14.87 18.68
C CYS A 58 8.02 14.14 19.63
N THR A 59 7.91 14.62 20.86
CA THR A 59 6.88 14.15 21.79
C THR A 59 5.56 14.89 21.56
N CYS A 60 4.45 14.33 22.06
CA CYS A 60 3.15 14.99 21.95
C CYS A 60 3.14 16.35 22.66
N ASP A 61 3.80 16.48 23.81
CA ASP A 61 3.88 17.75 24.56
C ASP A 61 4.58 18.87 23.76
N GLU A 62 5.56 18.49 22.93
CA GLU A 62 6.29 19.40 22.05
C GLU A 62 5.45 19.80 20.82
N LEU A 63 4.61 18.89 20.31
CA LEU A 63 3.67 19.21 19.23
C LEU A 63 2.56 20.18 19.67
N LEU A 64 2.20 20.19 20.96
CA LEU A 64 1.24 21.15 21.54
C LEU A 64 1.87 22.50 21.94
N SER A 65 3.21 22.59 21.98
CA SER A 65 3.93 23.81 22.43
C SER A 65 4.83 24.38 21.31
N PRO A 66 4.26 24.93 20.23
CA PRO A 66 5.01 25.37 19.05
C PRO A 66 5.96 26.56 19.30
N GLU A 67 5.89 27.21 20.46
CA GLU A 67 6.79 28.32 20.82
C GLU A 67 8.20 27.85 21.22
N THR A 68 8.38 26.59 21.63
CA THR A 68 9.67 26.09 22.15
C THR A 68 10.41 25.17 21.19
N VAL A 69 9.68 24.40 20.37
CA VAL A 69 10.26 23.40 19.46
C VAL A 69 9.48 23.34 18.15
N THR A 70 10.18 23.44 17.02
CA THR A 70 9.60 23.19 15.70
C THR A 70 9.83 21.74 15.28
N CYS A 71 8.76 21.05 14.91
CA CYS A 71 8.80 19.66 14.44
C CYS A 71 8.71 19.61 12.91
N VAL A 72 9.63 18.89 12.29
CA VAL A 72 9.67 18.68 10.85
C VAL A 72 9.42 17.21 10.58
N CYS A 73 8.43 16.93 9.74
CA CYS A 73 8.10 15.57 9.32
C CYS A 73 8.70 15.26 7.96
N ASP A 74 9.16 14.02 7.79
CA ASP A 74 9.58 13.54 6.48
C ASP A 74 8.40 13.60 5.50
N ARG A 75 8.70 13.91 4.23
CA ARG A 75 7.69 13.91 3.15
C ARG A 75 6.97 12.56 3.03
N LYS A 76 7.64 11.48 3.45
CA LYS A 76 7.17 10.09 3.43
C LYS A 76 6.75 9.69 4.85
N ASN A 77 5.55 10.08 5.26
CA ASN A 77 5.03 9.86 6.61
C ASN A 77 3.70 9.09 6.61
N PHE A 78 3.38 8.49 7.76
CA PHE A 78 2.16 7.71 8.01
C PHE A 78 1.17 8.43 8.94
N ASN A 79 1.25 9.77 9.02
CA ASN A 79 0.47 10.54 10.01
C ASN A 79 -1.01 10.61 9.66
N ASN A 80 -1.32 10.84 8.39
CA ASN A 80 -2.67 10.93 7.87
C ASN A 80 -2.88 9.89 6.77
N PHE A 81 -4.14 9.50 6.55
CA PHE A 81 -4.47 8.50 5.52
C PHE A 81 -3.94 8.86 4.14
N LEU A 82 -4.07 10.13 3.72
CA LEU A 82 -3.57 10.59 2.42
C LEU A 82 -2.04 10.52 2.32
N TRP A 83 -1.33 10.91 3.38
CA TRP A 83 0.15 10.83 3.40
C TRP A 83 0.65 9.38 3.47
N ALA A 84 -0.04 8.53 4.23
CA ALA A 84 0.22 7.09 4.25
C ALA A 84 -0.01 6.45 2.88
N LEU A 85 -1.08 6.83 2.18
CA LEU A 85 -1.37 6.37 0.82
C LEU A 85 -0.26 6.77 -0.16
N VAL A 86 0.17 8.03 -0.15
CA VAL A 86 1.28 8.51 -1.00
C VAL A 86 2.58 7.78 -0.67
N THR A 87 2.86 7.57 0.61
CA THR A 87 4.08 6.86 1.06
C THR A 87 4.05 5.40 0.63
N VAL A 88 2.92 4.70 0.78
CA VAL A 88 2.76 3.33 0.29
C VAL A 88 2.88 3.28 -1.22
N PHE A 89 2.23 4.19 -1.95
CA PHE A 89 2.38 4.29 -3.40
C PHE A 89 3.85 4.42 -3.81
N GLN A 90 4.61 5.30 -3.15
CA GLN A 90 6.04 5.48 -3.41
C GLN A 90 6.88 4.22 -3.11
N ILE A 91 6.52 3.46 -2.06
CA ILE A 91 7.14 2.16 -1.77
C ILE A 91 6.83 1.14 -2.89
N LEU A 92 5.59 1.12 -3.39
CA LEU A 92 5.17 0.19 -4.44
C LEU A 92 5.75 0.52 -5.80
N THR A 93 5.99 1.80 -6.11
CA THR A 93 6.73 2.20 -7.31
C THR A 93 8.24 1.91 -7.20
N GLN A 94 8.69 1.34 -6.08
CA GLN A 94 10.10 1.06 -5.78
C GLN A 94 10.97 2.31 -5.82
N GLU A 95 10.41 3.47 -5.53
CA GLU A 95 11.13 4.73 -5.50
C GLU A 95 11.56 5.03 -4.06
N ASP A 96 12.88 5.07 -3.80
CA ASP A 96 13.45 5.39 -2.48
C ASP A 96 12.84 4.61 -1.30
N TRP A 97 12.33 3.41 -1.57
CA TRP A 97 11.66 2.56 -0.59
C TRP A 97 12.59 2.11 0.53
N ASN A 98 13.87 1.95 0.20
CA ASN A 98 14.93 1.57 1.12
C ASN A 98 15.09 2.63 2.20
N VAL A 99 15.05 3.92 1.85
CA VAL A 99 15.11 5.02 2.83
C VAL A 99 13.93 4.96 3.78
N VAL A 100 12.71 4.72 3.28
CA VAL A 100 11.51 4.60 4.13
C VAL A 100 11.61 3.39 5.05
N LEU A 101 12.13 2.27 4.55
CA LEU A 101 12.35 1.05 5.34
C LEU A 101 13.39 1.28 6.44
N PHE A 102 14.53 1.90 6.12
CA PHE A 102 15.58 2.20 7.09
C PHE A 102 15.09 3.18 8.15
N ASN A 103 14.41 4.26 7.74
CA ASN A 103 13.79 5.20 8.68
C ASN A 103 12.75 4.49 9.55
N GLY A 104 11.93 3.60 8.98
CA GLY A 104 10.97 2.81 9.73
C GLY A 104 11.63 1.95 10.80
N MET A 105 12.71 1.25 10.47
CA MET A 105 13.46 0.43 11.43
C MET A 105 14.15 1.25 12.52
N GLU A 106 14.79 2.37 12.14
CA GLU A 106 15.45 3.27 13.10
C GLU A 106 14.46 3.84 14.12
N ARG A 107 13.24 4.16 13.69
CA ARG A 107 12.21 4.80 14.53
C ARG A 107 11.30 3.83 15.27
N THR A 108 11.35 2.54 14.97
CA THR A 108 10.48 1.54 15.60
C THR A 108 11.27 0.36 16.15
N THR A 109 11.43 -0.69 15.35
CA THR A 109 12.16 -1.92 15.68
C THR A 109 12.61 -2.57 14.37
N HIS A 110 13.60 -3.47 14.44
CA HIS A 110 14.06 -4.25 13.28
C HIS A 110 12.93 -5.11 12.66
N TRP A 111 11.91 -5.49 13.42
CA TRP A 111 10.74 -6.23 12.93
C TRP A 111 9.87 -5.44 11.95
N ALA A 112 10.00 -4.11 11.90
CA ALA A 112 9.33 -3.27 10.92
C ALA A 112 9.72 -3.63 9.47
N ALA A 113 10.92 -4.19 9.25
CA ALA A 113 11.33 -4.68 7.94
C ALA A 113 10.33 -5.71 7.36
N LEU A 114 9.79 -6.60 8.21
CA LEU A 114 8.82 -7.60 7.76
C LEU A 114 7.54 -6.95 7.24
N TYR A 115 7.08 -5.88 7.88
CA TYR A 115 5.92 -5.12 7.39
C TYR A 115 6.17 -4.57 5.98
N PHE A 116 7.33 -3.96 5.73
CA PHE A 116 7.67 -3.40 4.42
C PHE A 116 7.86 -4.47 3.34
N VAL A 117 8.44 -5.63 3.68
CA VAL A 117 8.59 -6.76 2.75
C VAL A 117 7.23 -7.34 2.37
N VAL A 118 6.33 -7.51 3.33
CA VAL A 118 4.95 -7.96 3.09
C VAL A 118 4.21 -6.93 2.24
N LEU A 119 4.32 -5.64 2.58
CA LEU A 119 3.72 -4.54 1.82
C LEU A 119 4.16 -4.54 0.35
N MET A 120 5.45 -4.67 0.09
CA MET A 120 5.98 -4.75 -1.28
C MET A 120 5.48 -5.98 -2.03
N THR A 121 5.49 -7.14 -1.39
CA THR A 121 5.11 -8.40 -2.04
C THR A 121 3.63 -8.38 -2.43
N PHE A 122 2.76 -8.04 -1.49
CA PHE A 122 1.31 -7.98 -1.75
C PHE A 122 0.92 -6.79 -2.62
N GLY A 123 1.53 -5.62 -2.42
CA GLY A 123 1.18 -4.43 -3.19
C GLY A 123 1.63 -4.51 -4.65
N ASN A 124 2.83 -5.01 -4.94
CA ASN A 124 3.25 -5.23 -6.32
C ASN A 124 2.38 -6.27 -7.01
N TYR A 125 2.02 -7.35 -6.31
CA TYR A 125 1.09 -8.34 -6.83
C TYR A 125 -0.26 -7.72 -7.23
N VAL A 126 -0.82 -6.86 -6.37
CA VAL A 126 -2.06 -6.12 -6.67
C VAL A 126 -1.89 -5.17 -7.85
N LEU A 127 -0.78 -4.43 -7.95
CA LEU A 127 -0.51 -3.52 -9.06
C LEU A 127 -0.40 -4.25 -10.39
N PHE A 128 0.33 -5.36 -10.45
CA PHE A 128 0.43 -6.18 -11.66
C PHE A 128 -0.93 -6.75 -12.06
N ASN A 129 -1.70 -7.26 -11.11
CA ASN A 129 -3.04 -7.78 -11.39
C ASN A 129 -4.01 -6.69 -11.85
N LEU A 130 -3.83 -5.45 -11.40
CA LEU A 130 -4.62 -4.30 -11.86
C LEU A 130 -4.20 -3.87 -13.27
N LEU A 131 -2.90 -3.84 -13.57
CA LEU A 131 -2.38 -3.56 -14.91
C LEU A 131 -2.87 -4.59 -15.93
N VAL A 132 -2.77 -5.88 -15.61
CA VAL A 132 -3.26 -6.96 -16.47
C VAL A 132 -4.77 -6.84 -16.69
N ALA A 133 -5.55 -6.54 -15.65
CA ALA A 133 -6.99 -6.34 -15.78
C ALA A 133 -7.33 -5.20 -16.76
N ILE A 134 -6.68 -4.04 -16.63
CA ILE A 134 -6.90 -2.89 -17.52
C ILE A 134 -6.50 -3.24 -18.96
N LEU A 135 -5.39 -3.96 -19.16
CA LEU A 135 -4.96 -4.38 -20.48
C LEU A 135 -5.95 -5.34 -21.14
N VAL A 136 -6.43 -6.33 -20.40
CA VAL A 136 -7.43 -7.30 -20.89
C VAL A 136 -8.72 -6.58 -21.27
N GLU A 137 -9.20 -5.68 -20.43
CA GLU A 137 -10.42 -4.88 -20.69
C GLU A 137 -10.23 -3.95 -21.92
N GLY A 138 -9.05 -3.36 -22.05
CA GLY A 138 -8.68 -2.51 -23.19
C GLY A 138 -8.64 -3.25 -24.52
N PHE A 139 -8.23 -4.52 -24.53
CA PHE A 139 -8.24 -5.36 -25.74
C PHE A 139 -9.61 -5.97 -26.04
N SER A 140 -10.42 -6.29 -25.02
CA SER A 140 -11.77 -6.83 -25.22
C SER A 140 -12.77 -5.80 -25.77
N THR A 141 -12.47 -4.50 -25.67
CA THR A 141 -13.34 -3.42 -26.16
C THR A 141 -13.09 -3.09 -27.65
N GLN A 142 -12.07 -3.72 -28.27
CA GLN A 142 -11.70 -3.49 -29.68
C GLN A 142 -12.19 -4.57 -30.65
N GLU A 143 -13.02 -5.52 -30.19
CA GLU A 143 -13.83 -6.43 -31.01
C GLU A 143 -15.33 -6.20 -30.76
#